data_AF-A0A9P0GPQ4-F1
#
_entry.id   AF-A0A9P0GPQ4-F1
#
_cell.length_a   1.000
_cell.length_b   1.000
_cell.length_c   1.000
_cell.angle_alpha   90.00
_cell.angle_beta   90.00
_cell.angle_gamma   90.00
#
_symmetry.space_group_name_H-M   'P 1'
#
loop_
_entity.id
_entity.type
_entity.pdbx_description
1 polymer ?
#
loop_
_entity_poly.entity_id
_entity_poly.type
_entity_poly.pdbx_seq_one_letter_code
_entity_poly.pdbx_strand_id
1 'polypeptide(L)'
;MSVWYQEKNSSMSIPEFFKGKCIFMTGGSGFIGKVMIEKLLRTCPDIKNIYVLVRPKRGKNIQERVKNLFDVPLFDELKKQNIKAIEKVLGVAGDITQLDLGLNKEDTDTLINNVSIIYHIAASVRFNDFLKSAILTNTRSTRDVITLAKKLKTLDVFVYCSTAYSNCDHDVIEESIYPSKQDWRKAIGMAENCDEMSLQALTEKIIYPMPNTYTYTKGLAERVVFDLCENQIPAIVLRPSIVSPAIKDPIPGWVDNFNGPMTLSLLAGKGILKVVYSDDKVIRDHVFVDNAVNALIIAAWKKATQSDISSIEVYNAASDMNFSQGFNRALVPTIIRNNPADSYLGSAFYYSLQNKTIFYILTLIIHVLPALVIDGVTSLLGKKPRLLKIYRRLLIANVSLSSFMLKTFKINTENYVGLEDNLLECDKPTFSFIQNRSRTDTEGTKAMIIVVWGGMKRFLLNSKSQATEAEIKRYDRVTAFQNTIFLILKSLLLYFVGSKVILPWIAQQLT
;
A
#
# COMPACT_ATOMS: atom_id res chain seq x y z
N MET A 1 -9.37 18.34 45.39
CA MET A 1 -8.12 19.03 45.01
C MET A 1 -7.68 18.47 43.66
N SER A 2 -8.33 18.70 42.52
CA SER A 2 -8.77 19.94 41.84
C SER A 2 -7.63 20.85 41.37
N VAL A 3 -6.83 20.37 40.41
CA VAL A 3 -6.17 21.14 39.33
C VAL A 3 -5.96 20.14 38.17
N TRP A 4 -6.02 20.60 36.91
CA TRP A 4 -5.90 19.83 35.64
C TRP A 4 -7.20 19.35 34.98
N TYR A 5 -8.18 20.24 34.87
CA TYR A 5 -9.09 20.23 33.73
C TYR A 5 -8.85 21.55 32.97
N GLN A 6 -7.93 21.54 32.01
CA GLN A 6 -7.94 22.56 30.97
C GLN A 6 -8.93 22.06 29.93
N GLU A 7 -10.09 22.71 29.84
CA GLU A 7 -10.92 22.65 28.64
C GLU A 7 -10.02 23.06 27.45
N LYS A 8 -9.50 22.08 26.70
CA LYS A 8 -8.87 22.34 25.41
C LYS A 8 -10.01 22.76 24.48
N ASN A 9 -10.06 24.06 24.19
CA ASN A 9 -11.01 24.70 23.29
C ASN A 9 -11.22 23.88 21.99
N SER A 10 -12.47 23.72 21.60
CA SER A 10 -12.95 23.25 20.29
C SER A 10 -12.57 24.18 19.12
N SER A 11 -11.52 24.99 19.26
CA SER A 11 -11.08 26.02 18.33
C SER A 11 -9.59 25.93 17.98
N MET A 12 -8.86 24.91 18.47
CA MET A 12 -7.44 24.74 18.19
C MET A 12 -7.24 24.15 16.80
N SER A 13 -6.56 24.87 15.92
CA SER A 13 -6.22 24.37 14.57
C SER A 13 -5.22 23.22 14.60
N ILE A 14 -5.12 22.48 13.49
CA ILE A 14 -4.17 21.38 13.34
C ILE A 14 -2.71 21.86 13.55
N PRO A 15 -2.23 22.95 12.90
CA PRO A 15 -0.88 23.47 13.14
C PRO A 15 -0.63 23.88 14.59
N GLU A 16 -1.62 24.48 15.27
CA GLU A 16 -1.51 24.86 16.68
C GLU A 16 -1.42 23.64 17.61
N PHE A 17 -2.16 22.58 17.33
CA PHE A 17 -2.07 21.32 18.09
C PHE A 17 -0.68 20.70 18.02
N PHE A 18 -0.07 20.69 16.82
CA PHE A 18 1.28 20.15 16.60
C PHE A 18 2.41 21.06 17.08
N LYS A 19 2.11 22.31 17.45
CA LYS A 19 3.11 23.28 17.93
C LYS A 19 3.85 22.77 19.16
N GLY A 20 5.19 22.72 19.07
CA GLY A 20 6.06 22.28 20.15
C GLY A 20 5.99 20.78 20.48
N LYS A 21 5.16 19.99 19.77
CA LYS A 21 5.02 18.55 20.00
C LYS A 21 6.21 17.78 19.46
N CYS A 22 6.53 16.66 20.10
CA CYS A 22 7.41 15.65 19.52
C CYS A 22 6.63 14.41 19.11
N ILE A 23 6.92 13.93 17.91
CA ILE A 23 6.27 12.77 17.31
C ILE A 23 7.25 11.60 17.29
N PHE A 24 6.80 10.40 17.64
CA PHE A 24 7.53 9.16 17.33
C PHE A 24 6.82 8.41 16.21
N MET A 25 7.55 8.09 15.15
CA MET A 25 7.02 7.41 13.98
C MET A 25 7.81 6.13 13.70
N THR A 26 7.10 5.00 13.76
CA THR A 26 7.61 3.77 13.15
C THR A 26 7.19 3.75 11.68
N GLY A 27 8.07 3.28 10.80
CA GLY A 27 7.75 3.20 9.37
C GLY A 27 7.87 4.54 8.64
N GLY A 28 8.51 5.54 9.25
CA GLY A 28 8.74 6.85 8.63
C GLY A 28 9.57 6.80 7.35
N SER A 29 10.40 5.76 7.16
CA SER A 29 11.12 5.52 5.90
C SER A 29 10.31 4.81 4.80
N GLY A 30 9.07 4.42 5.09
CA GLY A 30 8.14 3.85 4.12
C GLY A 30 7.41 4.92 3.30
N PHE A 31 6.55 4.46 2.39
CA PHE A 31 5.80 5.33 1.47
C PHE A 31 4.89 6.34 2.19
N ILE A 32 3.94 5.85 2.99
CA ILE A 32 3.03 6.69 3.78
C ILE A 32 3.83 7.58 4.75
N GLY A 33 4.81 6.99 5.45
CA GLY A 33 5.64 7.71 6.41
C GLY A 33 6.39 8.90 5.82
N LYS A 34 6.97 8.76 4.63
CA LYS A 34 7.64 9.88 3.95
C LYS A 34 6.70 11.00 3.54
N VAL A 35 5.54 10.64 2.96
CA VAL A 35 4.52 11.64 2.60
C VAL A 35 3.99 12.36 3.84
N MET A 36 3.82 11.63 4.94
CA MET A 36 3.40 12.19 6.22
C MET A 36 4.45 13.13 6.82
N ILE A 37 5.74 12.76 6.82
CA ILE A 37 6.83 13.62 7.29
C ILE A 37 6.88 14.90 6.45
N GLU A 38 6.80 14.79 5.13
CA GLU A 38 6.76 15.97 4.25
C GLU A 38 5.59 16.88 4.60
N LYS A 39 4.38 16.32 4.70
CA LYS A 39 3.15 17.08 4.97
C LYS A 39 3.26 17.81 6.31
N LEU A 40 3.63 17.11 7.38
CA LEU A 40 3.79 17.68 8.71
C LEU A 40 4.83 18.80 8.75
N LEU A 41 6.00 18.61 8.13
CA LEU A 41 7.04 19.63 8.12
C LEU A 41 6.63 20.88 7.32
N ARG A 42 5.86 20.70 6.25
CA ARG A 42 5.39 21.80 5.40
C ARG A 42 4.22 22.57 6.02
N THR A 43 3.28 21.87 6.67
CA THR A 43 2.01 22.46 7.13
C THR A 43 1.97 22.74 8.63
N CYS A 44 2.82 22.10 9.42
CA CYS A 44 2.94 22.29 10.86
C CYS A 44 4.38 22.69 11.22
N PRO A 45 4.86 23.86 10.74
CA PRO A 45 6.26 24.23 10.81
C PRO A 45 6.78 24.40 12.24
N ASP A 46 5.91 24.55 13.24
CA ASP A 46 6.28 24.70 14.66
C ASP A 46 6.37 23.38 15.43
N ILE A 47 6.27 22.22 14.77
CA ILE A 47 6.63 20.92 15.39
C ILE A 47 8.05 21.03 15.96
N LYS A 48 8.27 20.45 17.15
CA LYS A 48 9.60 20.42 17.76
C LYS A 48 10.46 19.40 17.01
N ASN A 49 10.20 18.10 17.21
CA ASN A 49 10.97 17.01 16.62
C ASN A 49 10.07 15.89 16.10
N ILE A 50 10.49 15.20 15.03
CA ILE A 50 9.93 13.92 14.57
C ILE A 50 10.99 12.85 14.72
N TYR A 51 10.86 11.98 15.71
CA TYR A 51 11.71 10.82 15.92
C TYR A 51 11.27 9.67 15.02
N VAL A 52 12.14 9.21 14.13
CA VAL A 52 11.87 8.12 13.19
C VAL A 52 12.67 6.89 13.59
N LEU A 53 11.99 5.76 13.77
CA LEU A 53 12.65 4.48 14.01
C LEU A 53 13.33 3.98 12.73
N VAL A 54 14.64 3.78 12.79
CA VAL A 54 15.49 3.41 11.64
C VAL A 54 16.32 2.18 11.98
N ARG A 55 16.15 1.12 11.18
CA ARG A 55 16.91 -0.14 11.34
C ARG A 55 18.43 0.08 11.26
N PRO A 56 19.25 -0.48 12.14
CA PRO A 56 20.71 -0.41 11.95
C PRO A 56 21.15 -1.08 10.63
N LYS A 57 22.18 -0.55 9.98
CA LYS A 57 22.82 -1.18 8.81
C LYS A 57 24.33 -1.10 8.96
N ARG A 58 25.03 -2.22 8.81
CA ARG A 58 26.49 -2.31 8.97
C ARG A 58 27.19 -1.24 8.13
N GLY A 59 28.04 -0.44 8.78
CA GLY A 59 28.82 0.62 8.15
C GLY A 59 28.05 1.89 7.79
N LYS A 60 26.81 2.07 8.26
CA LYS A 60 26.06 3.32 8.07
C LYS A 60 25.60 3.91 9.39
N ASN A 61 25.83 5.20 9.57
CA ASN A 61 25.33 5.95 10.71
C ASN A 61 23.80 6.19 10.59
N ILE A 62 23.06 6.20 11.70
CA ILE A 62 21.59 6.34 11.71
C ILE A 62 21.14 7.71 11.20
N GLN A 63 21.80 8.78 11.62
CA GLN A 63 21.53 10.15 11.19
C GLN A 63 21.84 10.32 9.69
N GLU A 64 22.89 9.67 9.18
CA GLU A 64 23.15 9.59 7.73
C GLU A 64 21.99 8.89 7.00
N ARG A 65 21.45 7.80 7.57
CA ARG A 65 20.28 7.12 6.99
C ARG A 65 19.02 8.00 6.99
N VAL A 66 18.84 8.84 8.01
CA VAL A 66 17.75 9.83 8.04
C VAL A 66 17.99 10.92 7.01
N LYS A 67 19.22 11.42 6.85
CA LYS A 67 19.53 12.39 5.79
C LYS A 67 19.16 11.85 4.40
N ASN A 68 19.51 10.60 4.13
CA ASN A 68 19.17 9.91 2.88
C ASN A 68 17.65 9.75 2.64
N LEU A 69 16.80 9.91 3.67
CA LEU A 69 15.34 9.92 3.51
C LEU A 69 14.87 11.08 2.61
N PHE A 70 15.59 12.21 2.67
CA PHE A 70 15.26 13.46 1.99
C PHE A 70 15.85 13.56 0.57
N ASP A 71 16.65 12.58 0.17
CA ASP A 71 17.29 12.49 -1.15
C ASP A 71 16.34 11.89 -2.19
N VAL A 72 15.11 12.40 -2.22
CA VAL A 72 14.08 12.03 -3.19
C VAL A 72 13.25 13.26 -3.59
N PRO A 73 12.64 13.27 -4.80
CA PRO A 73 11.91 14.42 -5.30
C PRO A 73 10.79 14.93 -4.38
N LEU A 74 10.19 14.03 -3.58
CA LEU A 74 9.12 14.34 -2.62
C LEU A 74 9.41 15.58 -1.75
N PHE A 75 10.66 15.74 -1.31
CA PHE A 75 11.04 16.78 -0.36
C PHE A 75 11.63 18.03 -1.04
N ASP A 76 11.72 18.07 -2.36
CA ASP A 76 12.42 19.15 -3.07
C ASP A 76 11.76 20.51 -2.83
N GLU A 77 10.43 20.56 -2.83
CA GLU A 77 9.69 21.79 -2.57
C GLU A 77 9.82 22.26 -1.12
N LEU A 78 9.70 21.34 -0.16
CA LEU A 78 9.96 21.61 1.25
C LEU A 78 11.37 22.18 1.46
N LYS A 79 12.39 21.56 0.85
CA LYS A 79 13.80 22.00 0.97
C LYS A 79 14.03 23.39 0.37
N LYS A 80 13.32 23.75 -0.71
CA LYS A 80 13.37 25.10 -1.30
C LYS A 80 12.74 26.15 -0.38
N GLN A 81 11.62 25.82 0.24
CA GLN A 81 10.89 26.74 1.12
C GLN A 81 11.60 26.90 2.48
N ASN A 82 12.04 25.78 3.07
CA ASN A 82 12.73 25.77 4.36
C ASN A 82 13.62 24.52 4.50
N ILE A 83 14.89 24.64 4.12
CA ILE A 83 15.86 23.55 4.27
C ILE A 83 16.03 23.08 5.72
N LYS A 84 15.87 23.96 6.72
CA LYS A 84 16.02 23.62 8.14
C LYS A 84 14.88 22.76 8.67
N ALA A 85 13.77 22.66 7.95
CA ALA A 85 12.65 21.81 8.37
C ALA A 85 13.08 20.34 8.53
N ILE A 86 13.99 19.84 7.68
CA ILE A 86 14.45 18.45 7.73
C ILE A 86 15.33 18.15 8.96
N GLU A 87 15.94 19.17 9.58
CA GLU A 87 16.77 19.03 10.79
C GLU A 87 15.92 18.62 12.01
N LYS A 88 14.60 18.83 11.95
CA LYS A 88 13.64 18.40 12.98
C LYS A 88 13.42 16.89 13.00
N VAL A 89 13.86 16.17 11.97
CA VAL A 89 13.67 14.73 11.88
C VAL A 89 14.92 14.03 12.42
N LEU A 90 14.73 13.35 13.55
CA LEU A 90 15.81 12.70 14.28
C LEU A 90 15.67 11.19 14.16
N GLY A 91 16.77 10.51 13.86
CA GLY A 91 16.80 9.05 13.73
C GLY A 91 17.05 8.39 15.07
N VAL A 92 16.22 7.40 15.39
CA VAL A 92 16.40 6.52 16.54
C VAL A 92 16.73 5.11 16.02
N ALA A 93 17.80 4.52 16.55
CA ALA A 93 18.25 3.20 16.12
C ALA A 93 17.32 2.11 16.66
N GLY A 94 16.73 1.30 15.79
CA GLY A 94 15.93 0.16 16.24
C GLY A 94 15.20 -0.58 15.14
N ASP A 95 14.63 -1.73 15.50
CA ASP A 95 13.88 -2.61 14.62
C ASP A 95 12.65 -3.12 15.38
N ILE A 96 11.47 -2.92 14.79
CA ILE A 96 10.18 -3.32 15.37
C ILE A 96 10.08 -4.84 15.62
N THR A 97 10.92 -5.64 14.96
CA THR A 97 10.98 -7.08 15.15
C THR A 97 11.84 -7.49 16.34
N GLN A 98 12.57 -6.57 16.96
CA GLN A 98 13.35 -6.82 18.19
C GLN A 98 12.52 -6.49 19.43
N LEU A 99 12.85 -7.13 20.55
CA LEU A 99 12.25 -6.79 21.84
C LEU A 99 12.53 -5.33 22.17
N ASP A 100 11.54 -4.66 22.78
CA ASP A 100 11.58 -3.23 23.08
C ASP A 100 12.00 -2.36 21.86
N LEU A 101 11.61 -2.80 20.65
CA LEU A 101 11.94 -2.18 19.37
C LEU A 101 13.45 -2.11 19.07
N GLY A 102 14.28 -2.84 19.82
CA GLY A 102 15.74 -2.79 19.71
C GLY A 102 16.35 -1.45 20.11
N LEU A 103 15.62 -0.65 20.89
CA LEU A 103 16.06 0.65 21.38
C LEU A 103 17.14 0.49 22.46
N ASN A 104 18.11 1.39 22.46
CA ASN A 104 19.00 1.55 23.61
C ASN A 104 18.30 2.37 24.70
N LYS A 105 18.90 2.41 25.90
CA LYS A 105 18.33 3.12 27.05
C LYS A 105 18.22 4.63 26.83
N GLU A 106 19.23 5.26 26.23
CA GLU A 106 19.27 6.71 26.00
C GLU A 106 18.15 7.17 25.04
N ASP A 107 17.97 6.45 23.93
CA ASP A 107 16.90 6.68 22.97
C ASP A 107 15.53 6.42 23.62
N THR A 108 15.41 5.35 24.42
CA THR A 108 14.17 5.04 25.15
C THR A 108 13.80 6.17 26.11
N ASP A 109 14.75 6.64 26.91
CA ASP A 109 14.56 7.74 27.86
C ASP A 109 14.23 9.05 27.12
N THR A 110 14.88 9.31 25.97
CA THR A 110 14.57 10.46 25.12
C THR A 110 13.13 10.44 24.63
N LEU A 111 12.66 9.29 24.14
CA LEU A 111 11.28 9.12 23.68
C LEU A 111 10.30 9.30 24.84
N ILE A 112 10.51 8.63 25.97
CA ILE A 112 9.68 8.71 27.18
C ILE A 112 9.51 10.15 27.67
N ASN A 113 10.57 10.95 27.61
CA ASN A 113 10.57 12.31 28.16
C ASN A 113 9.99 13.36 27.22
N ASN A 114 10.01 13.14 25.90
CA ASN A 114 9.74 14.20 24.93
C ASN A 114 8.54 13.93 24.02
N VAL A 115 8.26 12.67 23.69
CA VAL A 115 7.22 12.29 22.72
C VAL A 115 5.84 12.43 23.36
N SER A 116 4.90 12.96 22.58
CA SER A 116 3.47 13.07 22.95
C SER A 116 2.54 12.45 21.91
N ILE A 117 3.01 12.18 20.70
CA ILE A 117 2.21 11.60 19.62
C ILE A 117 2.97 10.43 19.02
N ILE A 118 2.32 9.28 18.90
CA ILE A 118 2.91 8.10 18.24
C ILE A 118 2.12 7.76 16.99
N TYR A 119 2.83 7.62 15.86
CA TYR A 119 2.32 7.00 14.64
C TYR A 119 2.97 5.64 14.43
N HIS A 120 2.19 4.57 14.62
CA HIS A 120 2.60 3.22 14.32
C HIS A 120 2.17 2.82 12.89
N ILE A 121 3.04 3.10 11.91
CA ILE A 121 2.80 2.82 10.48
C ILE A 121 3.61 1.61 10.00
N ALA A 122 4.67 1.23 10.70
CA ALA A 122 5.53 0.14 10.27
C ALA A 122 4.78 -1.20 10.25
N ALA A 123 4.89 -1.90 9.13
CA ALA A 123 4.36 -3.24 8.95
C ALA A 123 5.10 -3.94 7.82
N SER A 124 5.07 -5.27 7.82
CA SER A 124 5.24 -5.99 6.57
C SER A 124 3.93 -5.99 5.80
N VAL A 125 3.98 -5.51 4.55
CA VAL A 125 2.85 -5.45 3.61
C VAL A 125 2.92 -6.57 2.57
N ARG A 126 3.73 -7.60 2.82
CA ARG A 126 3.92 -8.75 1.93
C ARG A 126 2.89 -9.82 2.27
N PHE A 127 2.22 -10.35 1.26
CA PHE A 127 1.16 -11.34 1.45
C PHE A 127 1.68 -12.78 1.62
N ASN A 128 2.96 -12.99 1.36
CA ASN A 128 3.61 -14.30 1.36
C ASN A 128 4.79 -14.39 2.33
N ASP A 129 4.82 -13.53 3.35
CA ASP A 129 5.77 -13.68 4.44
C ASP A 129 5.44 -14.92 5.27
N PHE A 130 6.47 -15.56 5.82
CA PHE A 130 6.32 -16.62 6.80
C PHE A 130 5.49 -16.13 7.98
N LEU A 131 4.58 -16.97 8.47
CA LEU A 131 3.64 -16.61 9.52
C LEU A 131 4.34 -16.09 10.79
N LYS A 132 5.44 -16.74 11.20
CA LYS A 132 6.29 -16.28 12.31
C LYS A 132 6.72 -14.83 12.11
N SER A 133 7.40 -14.56 10.99
CA SER A 133 7.89 -13.22 10.65
C SER A 133 6.76 -12.19 10.59
N ALA A 134 5.60 -12.55 10.03
CA ALA A 134 4.44 -11.66 9.96
C ALA A 134 3.89 -11.31 11.36
N ILE A 135 3.74 -12.30 12.26
CA ILE A 135 3.25 -12.09 13.62
C ILE A 135 4.21 -11.18 14.40
N LEU A 136 5.52 -11.45 14.32
CA LEU A 136 6.51 -10.62 15.03
C LEU A 136 6.52 -9.18 14.50
N THR A 137 6.40 -9.00 13.19
CA THR A 137 6.50 -7.68 12.54
C THR A 137 5.24 -6.83 12.69
N ASN A 138 4.05 -7.45 12.67
CA ASN A 138 2.79 -6.70 12.65
C ASN A 138 2.03 -6.78 13.98
N THR A 139 2.10 -7.89 14.72
CA THR A 139 1.30 -8.08 15.95
C THR A 139 2.13 -7.82 17.20
N ARG A 140 3.30 -8.46 17.33
CA ARG A 140 4.17 -8.25 18.51
C ARG A 140 4.72 -6.84 18.56
N SER A 141 5.19 -6.32 17.44
CA SER A 141 5.66 -4.93 17.34
C SER A 141 4.59 -3.93 17.82
N THR A 142 3.32 -4.11 17.46
CA THR A 142 2.23 -3.23 17.90
C THR A 142 2.08 -3.26 19.41
N ARG A 143 2.17 -4.45 20.04
CA ARG A 143 2.20 -4.58 21.50
C ARG A 143 3.37 -3.78 22.08
N ASP A 144 4.57 -3.96 21.54
CA ASP A 144 5.79 -3.35 22.07
C ASP A 144 5.79 -1.82 21.92
N VAL A 145 5.27 -1.28 20.81
CA VAL A 145 5.08 0.17 20.64
C VAL A 145 4.04 0.70 21.64
N ILE A 146 2.94 -0.02 21.89
CA ILE A 146 1.95 0.38 22.91
C ILE A 146 2.56 0.32 24.32
N THR A 147 3.40 -0.67 24.60
CA THR A 147 4.15 -0.76 25.86
C THR A 147 5.07 0.46 26.05
N LEU A 148 5.71 0.95 24.99
CA LEU A 148 6.44 2.22 25.03
C LEU A 148 5.49 3.41 25.23
N ALA A 149 4.35 3.44 24.52
CA ALA A 149 3.36 4.51 24.62
C ALA A 149 2.88 4.73 26.07
N LYS A 150 2.63 3.64 26.80
CA LYS A 150 2.22 3.67 28.21
C LYS A 150 3.30 4.16 29.17
N LYS A 151 4.57 4.17 28.76
CA LYS A 151 5.69 4.67 29.55
C LYS A 151 5.96 6.16 29.32
N LEU A 152 5.38 6.78 28.28
CA LEU A 152 5.61 8.19 27.99
C LEU A 152 5.08 9.07 29.12
N LYS A 153 5.80 10.17 29.41
CA LYS A 153 5.36 11.15 30.43
C LYS A 153 4.08 11.86 30.05
N THR A 154 3.90 12.11 28.75
CA THR A 154 2.69 12.68 28.18
C THR A 154 2.35 11.93 26.90
N LEU A 155 1.08 11.58 26.70
CA LEU A 155 0.60 10.97 25.47
C LEU A 155 -0.71 11.65 25.11
N ASP A 156 -0.70 12.43 24.03
CA ASP A 156 -1.90 13.05 23.47
C ASP A 156 -2.69 12.04 22.62
N VAL A 157 -2.02 11.20 21.80
CA VAL A 157 -2.67 10.17 20.97
C VAL A 157 -1.69 9.11 20.46
N PHE A 158 -2.16 7.86 20.43
CA PHE A 158 -1.55 6.72 19.73
C PHE A 158 -2.33 6.39 18.45
N VAL A 159 -1.67 6.47 17.29
CA VAL A 159 -2.28 6.20 15.99
C VAL A 159 -1.75 4.91 15.42
N TYR A 160 -2.63 3.95 15.17
CA TYR A 160 -2.28 2.70 14.48
C TYR A 160 -2.77 2.70 13.04
N CYS A 161 -1.86 2.45 12.09
CA CYS A 161 -2.19 2.27 10.69
C CYS A 161 -2.37 0.78 10.37
N SER A 162 -3.62 0.36 10.23
CA SER A 162 -4.04 -0.98 9.84
C SER A 162 -4.28 -1.06 8.32
N THR A 163 -5.31 -1.77 7.88
CA THR A 163 -5.74 -1.85 6.47
C THR A 163 -7.22 -2.20 6.42
N ALA A 164 -7.95 -1.69 5.42
CA ALA A 164 -9.37 -2.03 5.24
C ALA A 164 -9.58 -3.53 5.04
N TYR A 165 -8.56 -4.29 4.67
CA TYR A 165 -8.63 -5.72 4.43
C TYR A 165 -8.32 -6.59 5.65
N SER A 166 -8.10 -6.01 6.85
CA SER A 166 -7.84 -6.76 8.08
C SER A 166 -9.00 -7.67 8.50
N ASN A 167 -10.21 -7.33 8.03
CA ASN A 167 -11.47 -8.05 8.31
C ASN A 167 -12.15 -8.53 7.01
N CYS A 168 -11.36 -8.89 5.99
CA CYS A 168 -11.85 -9.34 4.67
C CYS A 168 -12.56 -10.72 4.65
N ASP A 169 -12.76 -11.34 5.82
CA ASP A 169 -13.67 -12.46 6.00
C ASP A 169 -15.14 -12.04 6.14
N HIS A 170 -15.40 -10.75 6.34
CA HIS A 170 -16.74 -10.17 6.34
C HIS A 170 -17.10 -9.65 4.96
N ASP A 171 -18.40 -9.62 4.65
CA ASP A 171 -18.90 -9.05 3.38
C ASP A 171 -18.98 -7.53 3.44
N VAL A 172 -19.28 -6.99 4.62
CA VAL A 172 -19.27 -5.56 4.92
C VAL A 172 -18.23 -5.28 6.00
N ILE A 173 -17.35 -4.33 5.71
CA ILE A 173 -16.26 -3.91 6.59
C ILE A 173 -16.68 -2.57 7.22
N GLU A 174 -17.11 -2.65 8.45
CA GLU A 174 -17.56 -1.54 9.29
C GLU A 174 -16.39 -0.82 9.95
N GLU A 175 -16.65 0.41 10.39
CA GLU A 175 -15.70 1.23 11.15
C GLU A 175 -15.78 0.92 12.66
N SER A 176 -15.58 -0.35 12.99
CA SER A 176 -15.51 -0.87 14.36
C SER A 176 -14.41 -1.92 14.50
N ILE A 177 -13.96 -2.17 15.73
CA ILE A 177 -13.04 -3.27 16.02
C ILE A 177 -13.84 -4.57 16.12
N TYR A 178 -13.43 -5.56 15.33
CA TYR A 178 -14.06 -6.87 15.32
C TYR A 178 -13.51 -7.76 16.45
N PRO A 179 -14.34 -8.69 16.99
CA PRO A 179 -13.84 -9.76 17.84
C PRO A 179 -12.74 -10.54 17.13
N SER A 180 -11.65 -10.83 17.83
CA SER A 180 -10.56 -11.59 17.22
C SER A 180 -10.92 -13.06 17.11
N LYS A 181 -10.51 -13.67 16.00
CA LYS A 181 -10.65 -15.12 15.76
C LYS A 181 -9.71 -15.95 16.61
N GLN A 182 -8.63 -15.33 17.09
CA GLN A 182 -7.60 -15.99 17.88
C GLN A 182 -6.99 -15.03 18.88
N ASP A 183 -6.61 -15.55 20.05
CA ASP A 183 -5.89 -14.77 21.04
C ASP A 183 -4.49 -14.38 20.50
N TRP A 184 -4.26 -13.07 20.36
CA TRP A 184 -2.99 -12.53 19.88
C TRP A 184 -1.82 -12.91 20.80
N ARG A 185 -2.06 -13.15 22.10
CA ARG A 185 -1.01 -13.60 23.04
C ARG A 185 -0.52 -14.99 22.68
N LYS A 186 -1.44 -15.90 22.34
CA LYS A 186 -1.11 -17.24 21.85
C LYS A 186 -0.40 -17.17 20.50
N ALA A 187 -0.85 -16.30 19.59
CA ALA A 187 -0.20 -16.12 18.30
C ALA A 187 1.26 -15.64 18.45
N ILE A 188 1.52 -14.66 19.32
CA ILE A 188 2.88 -14.22 19.65
C ILE A 188 3.69 -15.37 20.28
N GLY A 189 3.13 -16.07 21.27
CA GLY A 189 3.79 -17.20 21.92
C GLY A 189 4.16 -18.31 20.92
N MET A 190 3.30 -18.59 19.94
CA MET A 190 3.61 -19.51 18.85
C MET A 190 4.77 -19.01 18.00
N ALA A 191 4.73 -17.75 17.56
CA ALA A 191 5.79 -17.16 16.74
C ALA A 191 7.15 -17.14 17.45
N GLU A 192 7.17 -16.92 18.77
CA GLU A 192 8.40 -16.89 19.56
C GLU A 192 8.98 -18.28 19.79
N ASN A 193 8.13 -19.27 20.11
CA ASN A 193 8.59 -20.57 20.59
C ASN A 193 8.65 -21.68 19.52
N CYS A 194 7.88 -21.57 18.44
CA CYS A 194 7.90 -22.58 17.38
C CYS A 194 8.96 -22.27 16.32
N ASP A 195 9.48 -23.32 15.68
CA ASP A 195 10.35 -23.18 14.53
C ASP A 195 9.57 -22.66 13.31
N GLU A 196 10.25 -21.93 12.43
CA GLU A 196 9.61 -21.26 11.29
C GLU A 196 9.00 -22.24 10.29
N MET A 197 9.63 -23.41 10.09
CA MET A 197 9.19 -24.41 9.11
C MET A 197 7.92 -25.12 9.57
N SER A 198 7.83 -25.51 10.83
CA SER A 198 6.61 -26.11 11.40
C SER A 198 5.44 -25.14 11.37
N LEU A 199 5.66 -23.88 11.75
CA LEU A 199 4.62 -22.85 11.61
C LEU A 199 4.22 -22.66 10.16
N GLN A 200 5.19 -22.66 9.24
CA GLN A 200 4.91 -22.50 7.83
C GLN A 200 4.05 -23.63 7.27
N ALA A 201 4.27 -24.87 7.70
CA ALA A 201 3.45 -26.02 7.32
C ALA A 201 1.99 -25.91 7.81
N LEU A 202 1.77 -25.21 8.93
CA LEU A 202 0.45 -25.01 9.53
C LEU A 202 -0.20 -23.67 9.15
N THR A 203 0.49 -22.80 8.42
CA THR A 203 0.06 -21.43 8.13
C THR A 203 -1.37 -21.36 7.62
N GLU A 204 -1.72 -22.14 6.59
CA GLU A 204 -3.06 -22.10 5.97
C GLU A 204 -4.17 -22.41 6.98
N LYS A 205 -3.93 -23.35 7.90
CA LYS A 205 -4.89 -23.72 8.94
C LYS A 205 -4.99 -22.66 10.04
N ILE A 206 -3.87 -22.03 10.41
CA ILE A 206 -3.83 -21.01 11.47
C ILE A 206 -4.50 -19.71 11.02
N ILE A 207 -4.25 -19.29 9.77
CA ILE A 207 -4.76 -18.00 9.29
C ILE A 207 -6.21 -18.06 8.82
N TYR A 208 -6.77 -19.26 8.59
CA TYR A 208 -8.15 -19.42 8.12
C TYR A 208 -9.15 -18.66 9.01
N PRO A 209 -10.14 -17.94 8.44
CA PRO A 209 -10.50 -17.84 7.02
C PRO A 209 -9.78 -16.72 6.24
N MET A 210 -8.73 -16.12 6.80
CA MET A 210 -8.01 -15.02 6.15
C MET A 210 -7.24 -15.51 4.92
N PRO A 211 -7.21 -14.73 3.83
CA PRO A 211 -6.58 -15.14 2.58
C PRO A 211 -5.05 -15.13 2.61
N ASN A 212 -4.43 -14.44 3.58
CA ASN A 212 -2.98 -14.34 3.68
C ASN A 212 -2.53 -13.90 5.08
N THR A 213 -1.22 -14.06 5.35
CA THR A 213 -0.59 -13.70 6.63
C THR A 213 -0.66 -12.22 6.94
N TYR A 214 -0.66 -11.34 5.94
CA TYR A 214 -0.77 -9.89 6.13
C TYR A 214 -2.10 -9.48 6.76
N THR A 215 -3.21 -9.85 6.13
CA THR A 215 -4.57 -9.51 6.61
C THR A 215 -4.85 -10.12 7.98
N TYR A 216 -4.44 -11.38 8.19
CA TYR A 216 -4.52 -12.05 9.49
C TYR A 216 -3.78 -11.30 10.60
N THR A 217 -2.51 -10.97 10.38
CA THR A 217 -1.68 -10.30 11.42
C THR A 217 -2.09 -8.86 11.66
N LYS A 218 -2.63 -8.16 10.65
CA LYS A 218 -3.24 -6.83 10.82
C LYS A 218 -4.51 -6.89 11.66
N GLY A 219 -5.37 -7.89 11.45
CA GLY A 219 -6.53 -8.14 12.32
C GLY A 219 -6.14 -8.46 13.77
N LEU A 220 -5.11 -9.29 13.99
CA LEU A 220 -4.57 -9.53 15.33
C LEU A 220 -4.02 -8.26 15.98
N ALA A 221 -3.31 -7.42 15.22
CA ALA A 221 -2.74 -6.18 15.72
C ALA A 221 -3.82 -5.17 16.13
N GLU A 222 -4.94 -5.07 15.40
CA GLU A 222 -6.09 -4.28 15.83
C GLU A 222 -6.62 -4.75 17.18
N ARG A 223 -6.64 -6.07 17.42
CA ARG A 223 -7.01 -6.60 18.74
C ARG A 223 -6.01 -6.24 19.83
N VAL A 224 -4.72 -6.18 19.50
CA VAL A 224 -3.69 -5.68 20.44
C VAL A 224 -3.98 -4.21 20.80
N VAL A 225 -4.29 -3.36 19.83
CA VAL A 225 -4.68 -1.96 20.09
C VAL A 225 -5.92 -1.92 21.00
N PHE A 226 -6.93 -2.72 20.69
CA PHE A 226 -8.15 -2.79 21.50
C PHE A 226 -7.88 -3.17 22.95
N ASP A 227 -7.30 -4.35 23.18
CA ASP A 227 -7.06 -4.89 24.52
C ASP A 227 -6.14 -4.01 25.37
N LEU A 228 -5.21 -3.29 24.76
CA LEU A 228 -4.19 -2.53 25.49
C LEU A 228 -4.48 -1.03 25.57
N CYS A 229 -5.26 -0.45 24.65
CA CYS A 229 -5.47 0.99 24.61
C CYS A 229 -6.85 1.42 25.11
N GLU A 230 -7.89 0.61 24.90
CA GLU A 230 -9.25 0.97 25.30
C GLU A 230 -9.29 1.27 26.80
N ASN A 231 -9.91 2.39 27.18
CA ASN A 231 -9.98 2.90 28.55
C ASN A 231 -8.63 3.19 29.23
N GLN A 232 -7.51 3.17 28.50
CA GLN A 232 -6.16 3.32 29.06
C GLN A 232 -5.38 4.46 28.42
N ILE A 233 -5.41 4.59 27.09
CA ILE A 233 -4.74 5.66 26.36
C ILE A 233 -5.58 6.11 25.15
N PRO A 234 -5.52 7.39 24.76
CA PRO A 234 -6.21 7.87 23.57
C PRO A 234 -5.63 7.19 22.32
N ALA A 235 -6.44 6.40 21.63
CA ALA A 235 -6.00 5.64 20.47
C ALA A 235 -7.01 5.66 19.32
N ILE A 236 -6.48 5.58 18.10
CA ILE A 236 -7.27 5.42 16.87
C ILE A 236 -6.69 4.29 16.01
N VAL A 237 -7.55 3.72 15.16
CA VAL A 237 -7.16 2.78 14.11
C VAL A 237 -7.58 3.35 12.75
N LEU A 238 -6.62 3.68 11.90
CA LEU A 238 -6.89 4.04 10.51
C LEU A 238 -6.64 2.82 9.61
N ARG A 239 -7.58 2.51 8.72
CA ARG A 239 -7.55 1.37 7.79
C ARG A 239 -7.53 1.85 6.34
N PRO A 240 -6.35 2.13 5.76
CA PRO A 240 -6.25 2.37 4.32
C PRO A 240 -6.66 1.15 3.50
N SER A 241 -7.38 1.38 2.40
CA SER A 241 -7.54 0.39 1.33
C SER A 241 -6.27 0.29 0.47
N ILE A 242 -6.37 0.01 -0.84
CA ILE A 242 -5.19 0.00 -1.72
C ILE A 242 -4.64 1.43 -1.82
N VAL A 243 -3.45 1.66 -1.26
CA VAL A 243 -2.83 2.99 -1.29
C VAL A 243 -2.24 3.28 -2.69
N SER A 244 -2.84 4.24 -3.38
CA SER A 244 -2.44 4.75 -4.69
C SER A 244 -1.45 5.91 -4.58
N PRO A 245 -0.71 6.24 -5.66
CA PRO A 245 0.16 7.43 -5.71
C PRO A 245 -0.59 8.71 -5.35
N ALA A 246 0.12 9.74 -4.89
CA ALA A 246 -0.51 11.01 -4.55
C ALA A 246 -1.32 11.56 -5.74
N ILE A 247 -2.54 12.04 -5.51
CA ILE A 247 -3.31 12.68 -6.58
C ILE A 247 -2.93 14.14 -6.73
N LYS A 248 -2.53 14.80 -5.63
CA LYS A 248 -2.14 16.20 -5.60
C LYS A 248 -0.92 16.45 -4.73
N ASP A 249 -0.97 16.04 -3.46
CA ASP A 249 -0.05 16.52 -2.43
C ASP A 249 1.04 15.50 -2.07
N PRO A 250 2.29 15.93 -1.83
CA PRO A 250 2.87 17.23 -2.20
C PRO A 250 3.26 17.30 -3.68
N ILE A 251 3.34 16.16 -4.37
CA ILE A 251 3.66 16.10 -5.80
C ILE A 251 2.72 15.09 -6.47
N PRO A 252 1.97 15.50 -7.51
CA PRO A 252 1.09 14.59 -8.23
C PRO A 252 1.82 13.36 -8.79
N GLY A 253 1.21 12.20 -8.59
CA GLY A 253 1.72 10.89 -9.00
C GLY A 253 2.85 10.33 -8.13
N TRP A 254 3.17 10.95 -6.98
CA TRP A 254 4.27 10.48 -6.13
C TRP A 254 4.08 9.02 -5.68
N VAL A 255 5.08 8.19 -5.97
CA VAL A 255 5.19 6.78 -5.54
C VAL A 255 6.63 6.33 -5.60
N ASP A 256 7.06 5.52 -4.63
CA ASP A 256 8.45 5.07 -4.50
C ASP A 256 8.60 3.58 -4.18
N ASN A 257 7.52 2.82 -4.30
CA ASN A 257 7.50 1.41 -3.98
C ASN A 257 6.83 0.58 -5.08
N PHE A 258 7.15 -0.72 -5.07
CA PHE A 258 6.65 -1.73 -6.00
C PHE A 258 5.70 -2.71 -5.29
N ASN A 259 4.89 -2.23 -4.35
CA ASN A 259 4.10 -3.13 -3.49
C ASN A 259 2.79 -3.58 -4.18
N GLY A 260 2.49 -4.89 -4.06
CA GLY A 260 1.19 -5.48 -4.38
C GLY A 260 0.62 -5.09 -5.75
N PRO A 261 -0.60 -4.50 -5.81
CA PRO A 261 -1.26 -4.10 -7.06
C PRO A 261 -0.46 -3.14 -7.94
N MET A 262 0.38 -2.28 -7.36
CA MET A 262 1.18 -1.29 -8.11
C MET A 262 2.14 -1.95 -9.08
N THR A 263 2.76 -3.06 -8.69
CA THR A 263 3.64 -3.84 -9.58
C THR A 263 2.85 -4.46 -10.72
N LEU A 264 1.64 -4.99 -10.47
CA LEU A 264 0.82 -5.56 -11.54
C LEU A 264 0.39 -4.49 -12.54
N SER A 265 -0.07 -3.33 -12.06
CA SER A 265 -0.44 -2.19 -12.92
C SER A 265 0.74 -1.69 -13.75
N LEU A 266 1.92 -1.56 -13.15
CA LEU A 266 3.13 -1.15 -13.86
C LEU A 266 3.52 -2.17 -14.95
N LEU A 267 3.53 -3.47 -14.63
CA LEU A 267 3.88 -4.52 -15.59
C LEU A 267 2.83 -4.69 -16.68
N ALA A 268 1.55 -4.49 -16.39
CA ALA A 268 0.49 -4.41 -17.39
C ALA A 268 0.75 -3.23 -18.33
N GLY A 269 1.04 -2.06 -17.79
CA GLY A 269 1.30 -0.86 -18.59
C GLY A 269 2.55 -0.94 -19.46
N LYS A 270 3.57 -1.70 -19.04
CA LYS A 270 4.74 -2.02 -19.88
C LYS A 270 4.47 -3.11 -20.92
N GLY A 271 3.28 -3.70 -20.94
CA GLY A 271 2.92 -4.81 -21.81
C GLY A 271 3.60 -6.14 -21.47
N ILE A 272 4.07 -6.30 -20.23
CA ILE A 272 4.67 -7.54 -19.73
C ILE A 272 3.59 -8.47 -19.18
N LEU A 273 2.68 -7.94 -18.36
CA LEU A 273 1.56 -8.71 -17.84
C LEU A 273 0.47 -8.81 -18.93
N LYS A 274 0.12 -10.05 -19.31
CA LYS A 274 -0.85 -10.36 -20.39
C LYS A 274 -2.02 -11.23 -19.94
N VAL A 275 -1.89 -11.90 -18.81
CA VAL A 275 -2.87 -12.84 -18.29
C VAL A 275 -2.97 -12.57 -16.79
N VAL A 276 -4.17 -12.28 -16.32
CA VAL A 276 -4.45 -11.90 -14.92
C VAL A 276 -5.58 -12.78 -14.41
N TYR A 277 -5.38 -13.40 -13.25
CA TYR A 277 -6.42 -14.08 -12.51
C TYR A 277 -7.27 -13.05 -11.77
N SER A 278 -8.41 -12.68 -12.34
CA SER A 278 -9.26 -11.59 -11.88
C SER A 278 -10.68 -11.71 -12.43
N ASP A 279 -11.63 -11.07 -11.75
CA ASP A 279 -12.98 -10.87 -12.25
C ASP A 279 -13.16 -9.40 -12.66
N ASP A 280 -13.60 -9.19 -13.90
CA ASP A 280 -13.91 -7.88 -14.45
C ASP A 280 -15.09 -7.19 -13.77
N LYS A 281 -15.96 -7.92 -13.06
CA LYS A 281 -17.08 -7.36 -12.29
C LYS A 281 -16.63 -6.79 -10.94
N VAL A 282 -15.46 -7.19 -10.45
CA VAL A 282 -14.98 -6.75 -9.14
C VAL A 282 -14.68 -5.26 -9.14
N ILE A 283 -15.10 -4.59 -8.08
CA ILE A 283 -14.77 -3.20 -7.79
C ILE A 283 -13.65 -3.22 -6.75
N ARG A 284 -12.53 -2.57 -7.08
CA ARG A 284 -11.37 -2.48 -6.19
C ARG A 284 -11.32 -1.11 -5.57
N ASP A 285 -11.35 -1.09 -4.26
CA ASP A 285 -11.21 0.14 -3.50
C ASP A 285 -9.75 0.63 -3.45
N HIS A 286 -9.54 1.94 -3.62
CA HIS A 286 -8.25 2.54 -3.41
C HIS A 286 -8.35 3.92 -2.75
N VAL A 287 -7.31 4.28 -2.01
CA VAL A 287 -7.16 5.59 -1.38
C VAL A 287 -5.85 6.21 -1.85
N PHE A 288 -5.87 7.48 -2.20
CA PHE A 288 -4.63 8.20 -2.52
C PHE A 288 -3.83 8.45 -1.24
N VAL A 289 -2.50 8.36 -1.32
CA VAL A 289 -1.62 8.47 -0.15
C VAL A 289 -1.75 9.82 0.57
N ASP A 290 -2.05 10.90 -0.13
CA ASP A 290 -2.32 12.23 0.42
C ASP A 290 -3.62 12.27 1.23
N ASN A 291 -4.70 11.66 0.73
CA ASN A 291 -5.94 11.49 1.52
C ASN A 291 -5.72 10.63 2.76
N ALA A 292 -4.98 9.51 2.64
CA ALA A 292 -4.67 8.65 3.78
C ALA A 292 -3.82 9.40 4.84
N VAL A 293 -2.83 10.20 4.41
CA VAL A 293 -2.01 11.03 5.31
C VAL A 293 -2.83 12.14 5.96
N ASN A 294 -3.69 12.83 5.21
CA ASN A 294 -4.60 13.82 5.79
C ASN A 294 -5.47 13.18 6.86
N ALA A 295 -6.04 12.00 6.61
CA ALA A 295 -6.86 11.30 7.59
C ALA A 295 -6.08 10.89 8.85
N LEU A 296 -4.84 10.41 8.71
CA LEU A 296 -3.97 10.15 9.87
C LEU A 296 -3.78 11.39 10.73
N ILE A 297 -3.56 12.55 10.12
CA ILE A 297 -3.32 13.83 10.81
C ILE A 297 -4.60 14.34 11.47
N ILE A 298 -5.71 14.36 10.74
CA ILE A 298 -7.01 14.87 11.23
C ILE A 298 -7.51 14.00 12.38
N ALA A 299 -7.49 12.67 12.22
CA ALA A 299 -7.95 11.76 13.26
C ALA A 299 -7.09 11.86 14.54
N ALA A 300 -5.77 12.04 14.40
CA ALA A 300 -4.89 12.26 15.54
C ALA A 300 -5.24 13.55 16.29
N TRP A 301 -5.40 14.66 15.55
CA TRP A 301 -5.80 15.95 16.10
C TRP A 301 -7.15 15.87 16.80
N LYS A 302 -8.18 15.32 16.12
CA LYS A 302 -9.54 15.16 16.66
C LYS A 302 -9.53 14.36 17.96
N LYS A 303 -8.89 13.19 17.98
CA LYS A 303 -8.85 12.35 19.19
C LYS A 303 -8.14 13.05 20.35
N ALA A 304 -7.03 13.73 20.06
CA ALA A 304 -6.23 14.41 21.07
C ALA A 304 -6.87 15.68 21.65
N THR A 305 -7.73 16.36 20.89
CA THR A 305 -8.45 17.55 21.36
C THR A 305 -9.72 17.17 22.12
N GLN A 306 -10.40 16.10 21.73
CA GLN A 306 -11.58 15.60 22.45
C GLN A 306 -11.24 14.95 23.79
N SER A 307 -10.01 14.47 23.97
CA SER A 307 -9.53 13.84 25.22
C SER A 307 -10.37 12.63 25.68
N ASP A 308 -11.12 12.01 24.77
CA ASP A 308 -11.89 10.80 25.05
C ASP A 308 -11.00 9.56 24.99
N ILE A 309 -10.91 8.82 26.09
CA ILE A 309 -10.20 7.53 26.17
C ILE A 309 -11.14 6.32 26.23
N SER A 310 -12.46 6.56 26.28
CA SER A 310 -13.45 5.50 26.51
C SER A 310 -13.61 4.57 25.32
N SER A 311 -13.35 5.07 24.12
CA SER A 311 -13.54 4.34 22.87
C SER A 311 -12.35 4.46 21.93
N ILE A 312 -12.12 3.43 21.12
CA ILE A 312 -11.16 3.49 20.01
C ILE A 312 -11.93 3.83 18.74
N GLU A 313 -11.59 4.96 18.14
CA GLU A 313 -12.18 5.34 16.86
C GLU A 313 -11.49 4.60 15.72
N VAL A 314 -12.31 4.08 14.80
CA VAL A 314 -11.85 3.35 13.62
C VAL A 314 -12.28 4.11 12.38
N TYR A 315 -11.38 4.25 11.42
CA TYR A 315 -11.63 4.95 10.17
C TYR A 315 -11.19 4.09 8.99
N ASN A 316 -12.11 3.77 8.09
CA ASN A 316 -11.79 3.10 6.85
C ASN A 316 -11.44 4.15 5.79
N ALA A 317 -10.14 4.41 5.61
CA ALA A 317 -9.63 5.30 4.58
C ALA A 317 -9.72 4.62 3.21
N ALA A 318 -10.92 4.68 2.65
CA ALA A 318 -11.33 4.00 1.43
C ALA A 318 -12.06 4.96 0.48
N SER A 319 -12.37 4.46 -0.72
CA SER A 319 -13.19 5.14 -1.69
C SER A 319 -14.62 4.64 -1.74
N ASP A 320 -15.52 5.45 -2.28
CA ASP A 320 -16.84 4.98 -2.72
C ASP A 320 -16.82 4.89 -4.26
N MET A 321 -15.88 4.11 -4.78
CA MET A 321 -15.68 3.96 -6.22
C MET A 321 -16.66 2.94 -6.81
N ASN A 322 -17.20 3.26 -7.99
CA ASN A 322 -18.14 2.40 -8.70
C ASN A 322 -17.57 1.75 -9.98
N PHE A 323 -16.28 1.94 -10.27
CA PHE A 323 -15.67 1.42 -11.51
C PHE A 323 -15.07 0.03 -11.32
N SER A 324 -15.54 -0.90 -12.16
CA SER A 324 -15.08 -2.28 -12.13
C SER A 324 -13.68 -2.46 -12.74
N GLN A 325 -13.05 -3.60 -12.46
CA GLN A 325 -11.80 -3.98 -13.12
C GLN A 325 -11.95 -4.07 -14.64
N GLY A 326 -13.11 -4.51 -15.14
CA GLY A 326 -13.42 -4.56 -16.57
C GLY A 326 -13.44 -3.17 -17.21
N PHE A 327 -14.02 -2.19 -16.53
CA PHE A 327 -13.98 -0.78 -16.97
C PHE A 327 -12.52 -0.29 -17.09
N ASN A 328 -11.71 -0.53 -16.06
CA ASN A 328 -10.30 -0.16 -16.08
C ASN A 328 -9.52 -0.90 -17.18
N ARG A 329 -9.81 -2.18 -17.41
CA ARG A 329 -9.18 -3.00 -18.46
C ARG A 329 -9.48 -2.47 -19.87
N ALA A 330 -10.67 -1.90 -20.08
CA ALA A 330 -11.02 -1.25 -21.35
C ALA A 330 -10.36 0.13 -21.50
N LEU A 331 -10.26 0.91 -20.40
CA LEU A 331 -9.82 2.30 -20.44
C LEU A 331 -8.28 2.46 -20.42
N VAL A 332 -7.60 1.73 -19.55
CA VAL A 332 -6.15 1.86 -19.27
C VAL A 332 -5.29 1.71 -20.55
N PRO A 333 -5.54 0.74 -21.46
CA PRO A 333 -4.72 0.60 -22.66
C PRO A 333 -4.72 1.85 -23.55
N THR A 334 -5.85 2.55 -23.63
CA THR A 334 -5.97 3.81 -24.40
C THR A 334 -5.18 4.94 -23.74
N ILE A 335 -5.25 5.06 -22.42
CA ILE A 335 -4.46 6.05 -21.67
C ILE A 335 -2.97 5.79 -21.84
N ILE A 336 -2.55 4.53 -21.76
CA ILE A 336 -1.14 4.15 -21.89
C ILE A 336 -0.65 4.32 -23.33
N ARG A 337 -1.48 4.05 -24.33
CA ARG A 337 -1.16 4.32 -25.74
C ARG A 337 -0.83 5.80 -25.98
N ASN A 338 -1.54 6.71 -25.32
CA ASN A 338 -1.31 8.15 -25.43
C ASN A 338 -0.14 8.65 -24.57
N ASN A 339 0.36 7.84 -23.64
CA ASN A 339 1.47 8.20 -22.77
C ASN A 339 2.39 7.01 -22.45
N PRO A 340 2.95 6.29 -23.44
CA PRO A 340 3.66 5.04 -23.19
C PRO A 340 4.96 5.26 -22.41
N ALA A 341 5.41 4.25 -21.65
CA ALA A 341 6.72 4.30 -20.99
C ALA A 341 7.84 4.04 -22.01
N ASP A 342 8.98 4.73 -21.93
CA ASP A 342 10.13 4.54 -22.86
C ASP A 342 10.59 3.07 -23.04
N SER A 343 10.35 2.24 -22.03
CA SER A 343 10.79 0.86 -21.89
C SER A 343 9.64 -0.15 -21.98
N TYR A 344 8.57 0.17 -22.72
CA TYR A 344 7.51 -0.80 -23.01
C TYR A 344 8.05 -2.00 -23.80
N LEU A 345 7.48 -3.17 -23.52
CA LEU A 345 7.73 -4.41 -24.26
C LEU A 345 6.54 -4.80 -25.15
N GLY A 346 5.41 -4.12 -25.04
CA GLY A 346 4.27 -4.34 -25.90
C GLY A 346 3.03 -3.57 -25.48
N SER A 347 1.91 -3.90 -26.12
CA SER A 347 0.61 -3.32 -25.78
C SER A 347 0.26 -3.51 -24.29
N ALA A 348 -0.38 -2.52 -23.67
CA ALA A 348 -0.89 -2.63 -22.31
C ALA A 348 -2.13 -3.54 -22.15
N PHE A 349 -2.61 -4.15 -23.23
CA PHE A 349 -3.74 -5.09 -23.19
C PHE A 349 -3.37 -6.41 -22.48
N TYR A 350 -4.31 -6.90 -21.66
CA TYR A 350 -4.23 -8.18 -20.98
C TYR A 350 -5.60 -8.88 -20.91
N TYR A 351 -5.57 -10.21 -20.77
CA TYR A 351 -6.72 -11.07 -20.52
C TYR A 351 -7.00 -11.17 -19.01
N SER A 352 -8.25 -11.00 -18.62
CA SER A 352 -8.77 -11.19 -17.27
C SER A 352 -9.55 -12.50 -17.23
N LEU A 353 -9.20 -13.40 -16.31
CA LEU A 353 -9.71 -14.78 -16.29
C LEU A 353 -10.16 -15.16 -14.87
N GLN A 354 -11.39 -15.68 -14.76
CA GLN A 354 -11.94 -16.22 -13.52
C GLN A 354 -11.71 -17.74 -13.37
N ASN A 355 -11.54 -18.46 -14.48
CA ASN A 355 -11.29 -19.90 -14.44
C ASN A 355 -9.80 -20.17 -14.17
N LYS A 356 -9.50 -20.74 -13.00
CA LYS A 356 -8.13 -21.02 -12.54
C LYS A 356 -7.35 -21.93 -13.49
N THR A 357 -8.00 -22.93 -14.08
CA THR A 357 -7.37 -23.87 -15.03
C THR A 357 -6.97 -23.15 -16.32
N ILE A 358 -7.90 -22.40 -16.92
CA ILE A 358 -7.62 -21.61 -18.14
C ILE A 358 -6.54 -20.56 -17.85
N PHE A 359 -6.56 -19.93 -16.68
CA PHE A 359 -5.53 -19.01 -16.23
C PHE A 359 -4.14 -19.65 -16.27
N TYR A 360 -3.93 -20.81 -15.64
CA TYR A 360 -2.62 -21.47 -15.65
C TYR A 360 -2.18 -21.91 -17.06
N ILE A 361 -3.09 -22.44 -17.88
CA ILE A 361 -2.81 -22.84 -19.26
C ILE A 361 -2.32 -21.62 -20.06
N LEU A 362 -3.04 -20.50 -19.99
CA LEU A 362 -2.67 -19.29 -20.72
C LEU A 362 -1.42 -18.63 -20.15
N THR A 363 -1.18 -18.67 -18.83
CA THR A 363 0.10 -18.22 -18.26
C THR A 363 1.27 -19.06 -18.78
N LEU A 364 1.12 -20.38 -18.87
CA LEU A 364 2.16 -21.25 -19.43
C LEU A 364 2.48 -20.87 -20.88
N ILE A 365 1.45 -20.74 -21.71
CA ILE A 365 1.58 -20.48 -23.16
C ILE A 365 2.03 -19.05 -23.47
N ILE A 366 1.51 -18.04 -22.77
CA ILE A 366 1.72 -16.62 -23.10
C ILE A 366 2.92 -16.04 -22.33
N HIS A 367 3.21 -16.52 -21.13
CA HIS A 367 4.30 -16.00 -20.31
C HIS A 367 5.50 -16.93 -20.26
N VAL A 368 5.30 -18.17 -19.82
CA VAL A 368 6.41 -19.07 -19.45
C VAL A 368 7.14 -19.61 -20.68
N LEU A 369 6.44 -20.19 -21.65
CA LEU A 369 7.05 -20.77 -22.85
C LEU A 369 7.84 -19.72 -23.67
N PRO A 370 7.29 -18.53 -23.98
CA PRO A 370 8.06 -17.50 -24.68
C PRO A 370 9.27 -17.03 -23.87
N ALA A 371 9.14 -16.95 -22.54
CA ALA A 371 10.25 -16.57 -21.69
C ALA A 371 11.37 -17.60 -21.67
N LEU A 372 11.06 -18.90 -21.67
CA LEU A 372 12.05 -19.96 -21.76
C LEU A 372 12.86 -19.86 -23.06
N VAL A 373 12.18 -19.63 -24.19
CA VAL A 373 12.83 -19.46 -25.49
C VAL A 373 13.72 -18.21 -25.50
N ILE A 374 13.18 -17.06 -25.08
CA ILE A 374 13.90 -15.78 -25.07
C ILE A 374 15.10 -15.83 -24.12
N ASP A 375 14.93 -16.33 -22.90
CA ASP A 375 16.01 -16.45 -21.93
C ASP A 375 17.06 -17.49 -22.38
N GLY A 376 16.64 -18.58 -23.04
CA GLY A 376 17.54 -19.56 -23.64
C GLY A 376 18.44 -18.95 -24.72
N VAL A 377 17.84 -18.24 -25.70
CA VAL A 377 18.58 -17.51 -26.74
C VAL A 377 19.48 -16.43 -26.11
N THR A 378 18.98 -15.69 -25.13
CA THR A 378 19.75 -14.67 -24.40
C THR A 378 20.99 -15.28 -23.73
N SER A 379 20.84 -16.45 -23.11
CA SER A 379 21.93 -17.19 -22.49
C SER A 379 22.95 -17.68 -23.52
N LEU A 380 22.51 -18.18 -24.67
CA LEU A 380 23.39 -18.60 -25.77
C LEU A 380 24.19 -17.43 -26.35
N LEU A 381 23.61 -16.22 -26.35
CA LEU A 381 24.29 -14.97 -26.74
C LEU A 381 25.20 -14.40 -25.63
N GLY A 382 25.47 -15.15 -24.56
CA GLY A 382 26.31 -14.71 -23.43
C GLY A 382 25.67 -13.62 -22.55
N LYS A 383 24.38 -13.34 -22.73
CA LYS A 383 23.65 -12.33 -21.95
C LYS A 383 22.90 -13.00 -20.79
N LYS A 384 22.66 -12.23 -19.72
CA LYS A 384 21.99 -12.74 -18.51
C LYS A 384 20.48 -12.88 -18.75
N PRO A 385 19.89 -14.09 -18.65
CA PRO A 385 18.44 -14.29 -18.74
C PRO A 385 17.71 -13.66 -17.56
N ARG A 386 16.51 -13.12 -17.79
CA ARG A 386 15.74 -12.38 -16.77
C ARG A 386 14.24 -12.61 -16.86
N LEU A 387 13.70 -12.97 -18.01
CA LEU A 387 12.27 -12.91 -18.28
C LEU A 387 11.48 -13.97 -17.49
N LEU A 388 12.00 -15.19 -17.38
CA LEU A 388 11.39 -16.26 -16.59
C LEU A 388 11.31 -15.88 -15.10
N LYS A 389 12.35 -15.22 -14.59
CA LYS A 389 12.38 -14.72 -13.21
C LYS A 389 11.32 -13.64 -12.97
N ILE A 390 11.10 -12.76 -13.94
CA ILE A 390 10.04 -11.74 -13.89
C ILE A 390 8.67 -12.41 -13.88
N TYR A 391 8.40 -13.33 -14.80
CA TYR A 391 7.10 -14.00 -14.87
C TYR A 391 6.80 -14.89 -13.66
N ARG A 392 7.80 -15.57 -13.09
CA ARG A 392 7.64 -16.31 -11.82
C ARG A 392 7.16 -15.39 -10.70
N ARG A 393 7.78 -14.21 -10.55
CA ARG A 393 7.38 -13.22 -9.53
C ARG A 393 5.98 -12.67 -9.77
N LEU A 394 5.64 -12.41 -11.03
CA LEU A 394 4.33 -11.95 -11.45
C LEU A 394 3.23 -12.98 -11.14
N LEU A 395 3.47 -14.26 -11.42
CA LEU A 395 2.52 -15.34 -11.09
C LEU A 395 2.27 -15.41 -9.58
N ILE A 396 3.35 -15.41 -8.77
CA ILE A 396 3.25 -15.43 -7.30
C ILE A 396 2.46 -14.21 -6.81
N ALA A 397 2.76 -13.01 -7.31
CA ALA A 397 2.06 -11.79 -6.93
C ALA A 397 0.56 -11.83 -7.30
N ASN A 398 0.24 -12.26 -8.53
CA ASN A 398 -1.15 -12.31 -9.00
C ASN A 398 -1.98 -13.35 -8.23
N VAL A 399 -1.43 -14.54 -7.96
CA VAL A 399 -2.11 -15.56 -7.13
C VAL A 399 -2.32 -15.06 -5.70
N SER A 400 -1.31 -14.42 -5.09
CA SER A 400 -1.41 -13.88 -3.72
C SER A 400 -2.43 -12.76 -3.58
N LEU A 401 -2.69 -12.02 -4.67
CA LEU A 401 -3.67 -10.94 -4.73
C LEU A 401 -5.08 -11.41 -5.11
N SER A 402 -5.24 -12.66 -5.54
CA SER A 402 -6.47 -13.14 -6.21
C SER A 402 -7.73 -12.98 -5.38
N SER A 403 -7.66 -13.17 -4.05
CA SER A 403 -8.78 -12.93 -3.14
C SER A 403 -9.34 -11.51 -3.21
N PHE A 404 -8.51 -10.51 -3.54
CA PHE A 404 -8.91 -9.11 -3.71
C PHE A 404 -9.22 -8.72 -5.16
N MET A 405 -8.95 -9.62 -6.11
CA MET A 405 -9.26 -9.43 -7.53
C MET A 405 -10.48 -10.24 -7.98
N LEU A 406 -11.02 -11.10 -7.11
CA LEU A 406 -12.17 -11.98 -7.37
C LEU A 406 -13.38 -11.67 -6.47
N LYS A 407 -13.19 -10.86 -5.42
CA LYS A 407 -14.27 -10.44 -4.50
C LYS A 407 -14.27 -8.92 -4.37
N THR A 408 -15.45 -8.32 -4.48
CA THR A 408 -15.70 -6.92 -4.08
C THR A 408 -15.98 -6.89 -2.58
N PHE A 409 -15.33 -5.97 -1.86
CA PHE A 409 -15.60 -5.73 -0.44
C PHE A 409 -16.42 -4.45 -0.29
N LYS A 410 -17.53 -4.51 0.44
CA LYS A 410 -18.25 -3.30 0.81
C LYS A 410 -17.56 -2.71 2.03
N ILE A 411 -17.04 -1.49 1.92
CA ILE A 411 -16.30 -0.82 3.00
C ILE A 411 -17.12 0.39 3.42
N ASN A 412 -17.58 0.41 4.68
CA ASN A 412 -18.24 1.59 5.24
C ASN A 412 -17.18 2.65 5.54
N THR A 413 -17.48 3.92 5.24
CA THR A 413 -16.55 5.05 5.39
C THR A 413 -17.20 6.27 6.07
N GLU A 414 -18.31 6.09 6.78
CA GLU A 414 -19.06 7.18 7.42
C GLU A 414 -18.19 8.02 8.37
N ASN A 415 -17.49 7.39 9.32
CA ASN A 415 -16.57 8.06 10.25
C ASN A 415 -15.39 8.68 9.50
N TYR A 416 -14.83 7.99 8.50
CA TYR A 416 -13.74 8.51 7.69
C TYR A 416 -14.13 9.78 6.95
N VAL A 417 -15.27 9.79 6.25
CA VAL A 417 -15.79 10.98 5.54
C VAL A 417 -16.12 12.08 6.54
N GLY A 418 -16.71 11.73 7.69
CA GLY A 418 -17.02 12.67 8.76
C GLY A 418 -15.80 13.36 9.38
N LEU A 419 -14.56 12.92 9.12
CA LEU A 419 -13.36 13.64 9.55
C LEU A 419 -13.30 15.07 8.96
N GLU A 420 -13.79 15.28 7.73
CA GLU A 420 -13.79 16.62 7.12
C GLU A 420 -14.76 17.58 7.80
N ASP A 421 -15.87 17.06 8.33
CA ASP A 421 -16.89 17.87 9.01
C ASP A 421 -16.37 18.46 10.33
N ASN A 422 -15.31 17.87 10.88
CA ASN A 422 -14.67 18.33 12.10
C ASN A 422 -13.57 19.39 11.84
N LEU A 423 -13.19 19.64 10.58
CA LEU A 423 -12.14 20.61 10.26
C LEU A 423 -12.59 22.04 10.51
N LEU A 424 -11.70 22.83 11.14
CA LEU A 424 -11.85 24.28 11.18
C LEU A 424 -11.72 24.89 9.77
N GLU A 425 -12.40 25.99 9.49
CA GLU A 425 -12.36 26.66 8.18
C GLU A 425 -10.94 27.03 7.73
N CYS A 426 -10.04 27.38 8.68
CA CYS A 426 -8.65 27.67 8.39
C CYS A 426 -7.82 26.44 7.96
N ASP A 427 -8.23 25.24 8.38
CA ASP A 427 -7.52 23.98 8.11
C ASP A 427 -7.99 23.31 6.81
N LYS A 428 -9.25 23.55 6.39
CA LYS A 428 -9.87 22.95 5.19
C LYS A 428 -9.00 23.07 3.92
N PRO A 429 -8.44 24.24 3.55
CA PRO A 429 -7.63 24.34 2.32
C PRO A 429 -6.41 23.42 2.28
N THR A 430 -5.90 23.04 3.46
CA THR A 430 -4.67 22.28 3.63
C THR A 430 -4.93 20.79 3.85
N PHE A 431 -5.95 20.45 4.65
CA PHE A 431 -6.15 19.10 5.16
C PHE A 431 -7.41 18.42 4.63
N SER A 432 -8.34 19.13 3.98
CA SER A 432 -9.48 18.48 3.32
C SER A 432 -9.01 17.38 2.40
N PHE A 433 -9.82 16.32 2.32
CA PHE A 433 -9.61 15.29 1.33
C PHE A 433 -9.74 15.93 -0.04
N ILE A 434 -8.79 15.60 -0.90
CA ILE A 434 -8.79 16.12 -2.26
C ILE A 434 -10.06 15.58 -2.90
N GLN A 435 -10.99 16.50 -3.16
CA GLN A 435 -12.39 16.22 -3.42
C GLN A 435 -12.53 14.99 -4.31
N ASN A 436 -13.10 13.96 -3.72
CA ASN A 436 -13.52 12.74 -4.40
C ASN A 436 -14.82 12.94 -5.21
N ARG A 437 -15.22 14.18 -5.50
CA ARG A 437 -16.50 14.49 -6.17
C ARG A 437 -16.51 14.18 -7.66
N SER A 438 -15.47 13.54 -8.21
CA SER A 438 -15.47 12.95 -9.55
C SER A 438 -15.66 11.41 -9.55
N ARG A 439 -16.06 10.82 -8.41
CA ARG A 439 -16.21 9.36 -8.25
C ARG A 439 -17.38 8.70 -9.00
N THR A 440 -18.10 9.43 -9.84
CA THR A 440 -19.20 8.88 -10.66
C THR A 440 -19.05 9.10 -12.16
N ASP A 441 -18.11 9.94 -12.61
CA ASP A 441 -17.95 10.22 -14.04
C ASP A 441 -16.66 9.62 -14.62
N THR A 442 -16.73 9.34 -15.93
CA THR A 442 -15.66 8.68 -16.65
C THR A 442 -14.41 9.57 -16.79
N GLU A 443 -14.59 10.89 -16.85
CA GLU A 443 -13.49 11.85 -17.02
C GLU A 443 -12.65 12.02 -15.76
N GLY A 444 -13.26 12.07 -14.58
CA GLY A 444 -12.53 12.04 -13.31
C GLY A 444 -11.65 10.81 -13.18
N THR A 445 -12.19 9.64 -13.53
CA THR A 445 -11.44 8.38 -13.50
C THR A 445 -10.28 8.38 -14.49
N LYS A 446 -10.48 8.90 -15.70
CA LYS A 446 -9.39 9.08 -16.68
C LYS A 446 -8.29 9.98 -16.13
N ALA A 447 -8.63 11.13 -15.57
CA ALA A 447 -7.67 12.07 -15.00
C ALA A 447 -6.83 11.42 -13.88
N MET A 448 -7.47 10.66 -12.99
CA MET A 448 -6.79 9.93 -11.92
C MET A 448 -5.79 8.90 -12.49
N ILE A 449 -6.20 8.09 -13.46
CA ILE A 449 -5.31 7.09 -14.09
C ILE A 449 -4.13 7.76 -14.79
N ILE A 450 -4.34 8.91 -15.44
CA ILE A 450 -3.27 9.69 -16.09
C ILE A 450 -2.23 10.14 -15.06
N VAL A 451 -2.66 10.69 -13.93
CA VAL A 451 -1.75 11.14 -12.85
C VAL A 451 -0.98 9.95 -12.27
N VAL A 452 -1.67 8.86 -11.96
CA VAL A 452 -1.08 7.63 -11.40
C VAL A 452 -0.05 7.04 -12.36
N TRP A 453 -0.39 6.90 -13.66
CA TRP A 453 0.52 6.34 -14.66
C TRP A 453 1.72 7.26 -14.94
N GLY A 454 1.49 8.56 -15.07
CA GLY A 454 2.57 9.55 -15.23
C GLY A 454 3.52 9.55 -14.04
N GLY A 455 2.98 9.38 -12.83
CA GLY A 455 3.73 9.20 -11.58
C GLY A 455 4.58 7.94 -11.56
N MET A 456 4.00 6.78 -11.88
CA MET A 456 4.73 5.52 -12.00
C MET A 456 5.88 5.62 -13.01
N LYS A 457 5.65 6.23 -14.18
CA LYS A 457 6.70 6.46 -15.18
C LYS A 457 7.83 7.32 -14.62
N ARG A 458 7.47 8.44 -13.99
CA ARG A 458 8.45 9.39 -13.46
C ARG A 458 9.28 8.83 -12.33
N PHE A 459 8.62 8.24 -11.32
CA PHE A 459 9.28 7.92 -10.05
C PHE A 459 9.71 6.46 -9.91
N LEU A 460 9.13 5.52 -10.67
CA LEU A 460 9.52 4.10 -10.64
C LEU A 460 10.36 3.69 -11.85
N LEU A 461 10.12 4.28 -13.02
CA LEU A 461 10.85 3.95 -14.25
C LEU A 461 11.96 4.94 -14.61
N ASN A 462 12.04 6.08 -13.89
CA ASN A 462 12.92 7.20 -14.22
C ASN A 462 12.72 7.72 -15.65
N SER A 463 11.48 7.65 -16.15
CA SER A 463 11.08 8.12 -17.48
C SER A 463 10.43 9.51 -17.41
N LYS A 464 10.26 10.18 -18.56
CA LYS A 464 9.44 11.40 -18.64
C LYS A 464 8.00 11.11 -18.21
N SER A 465 7.37 12.04 -17.49
CA SER A 465 5.96 11.91 -17.09
C SER A 465 5.01 11.90 -18.29
N GLN A 466 5.32 12.67 -19.33
CA GLN A 466 4.61 12.69 -20.61
C GLN A 466 5.50 12.17 -21.73
N ALA A 467 4.91 11.36 -22.61
CA ALA A 467 5.57 10.84 -23.79
C ALA A 467 5.56 11.88 -24.92
N THR A 468 6.59 11.83 -25.75
CA THR A 468 6.70 12.57 -27.01
C THR A 468 5.87 11.90 -28.10
N GLU A 469 5.50 12.64 -29.15
CA GLU A 469 4.82 12.07 -30.32
C GLU A 469 5.59 10.91 -30.96
N ALA A 470 6.93 10.99 -30.98
CA ALA A 470 7.78 9.95 -31.53
C ALA A 470 7.67 8.63 -30.72
N GLU A 471 7.58 8.72 -29.39
CA GLU A 471 7.39 7.55 -28.52
C GLU A 471 6.02 6.93 -28.71
N ILE A 472 4.97 7.75 -28.88
CA ILE A 472 3.61 7.29 -29.18
C ILE A 472 3.58 6.57 -30.54
N LYS A 473 4.11 7.18 -31.61
CA LYS A 473 4.20 6.54 -32.94
C LYS A 473 5.01 5.24 -32.93
N ARG A 474 6.07 5.17 -32.11
CA ARG A 474 6.85 3.93 -31.95
C ARG A 474 6.03 2.86 -31.22
N TYR A 475 5.29 3.21 -30.18
CA TYR A 475 4.43 2.29 -29.44
C TYR A 475 3.35 1.70 -30.34
N ASP A 476 2.74 2.51 -31.19
CA ASP A 476 1.73 2.08 -32.14
C ASP A 476 2.29 1.09 -33.16
N ARG A 477 3.48 1.34 -33.71
CA ARG A 477 4.16 0.40 -34.63
C ARG A 477 4.48 -0.93 -33.97
N VAL A 478 5.02 -0.91 -32.75
CA VAL A 478 5.35 -2.15 -32.00
C VAL A 478 4.08 -2.91 -31.66
N THR A 479 3.02 -2.22 -31.24
CA THR A 479 1.73 -2.83 -30.94
C THR A 479 1.08 -3.45 -32.17
N ALA A 480 1.11 -2.74 -33.31
CA ALA A 480 0.62 -3.28 -34.58
C ALA A 480 1.38 -4.54 -34.99
N PHE A 481 2.72 -4.50 -34.93
CA PHE A 481 3.56 -5.66 -35.24
C PHE A 481 3.24 -6.87 -34.34
N GLN A 482 3.12 -6.65 -33.02
CA GLN A 482 2.73 -7.70 -32.09
C GLN A 482 1.35 -8.28 -32.39
N ASN A 483 0.36 -7.43 -32.62
CA ASN A 483 -1.00 -7.85 -32.94
C ASN A 483 -1.03 -8.66 -34.23
N THR A 484 -0.27 -8.27 -35.24
CA THR A 484 -0.12 -9.04 -36.49
C THR A 484 0.50 -10.41 -36.24
N ILE A 485 1.58 -10.51 -35.45
CA ILE A 485 2.16 -11.81 -35.07
C ILE A 485 1.13 -12.67 -34.34
N PHE A 486 0.43 -12.11 -33.35
CA PHE A 486 -0.58 -12.85 -32.60
C PHE A 486 -1.74 -13.30 -33.49
N LEU A 487 -2.15 -12.48 -34.46
CA LEU A 487 -3.19 -12.83 -35.42
C LEU A 487 -2.73 -14.00 -36.30
N ILE A 488 -1.51 -13.93 -36.85
CA ILE A 488 -0.91 -15.03 -37.64
C ILE A 488 -0.86 -16.32 -36.83
N LEU A 489 -0.35 -16.26 -35.59
CA LEU A 489 -0.27 -17.43 -34.71
C LEU A 489 -1.66 -18.01 -34.38
N LYS A 490 -2.67 -17.17 -34.12
CA LYS A 490 -4.05 -17.60 -33.90
C LYS A 490 -4.64 -18.25 -35.14
N SER A 491 -4.45 -17.67 -36.32
CA SER A 491 -4.93 -18.23 -37.58
C SER A 491 -4.28 -19.58 -37.89
N LEU A 492 -2.98 -19.73 -37.65
CA LEU A 492 -2.27 -21.01 -37.81
C LEU A 492 -2.79 -22.07 -36.83
N LEU A 493 -3.04 -21.69 -35.57
CA LEU A 493 -3.60 -22.59 -34.56
C LEU A 493 -5.02 -23.04 -34.94
N LEU A 494 -5.89 -22.11 -35.36
CA LEU A 494 -7.25 -22.43 -35.82
C LEU A 494 -7.23 -23.33 -37.05
N TYR A 495 -6.35 -23.07 -38.02
CA TYR A 495 -6.16 -23.93 -39.17
C TYR A 495 -5.71 -25.35 -38.76
N PHE A 496 -4.75 -25.47 -37.85
CA PHE A 496 -4.27 -26.75 -37.35
C PHE A 496 -5.36 -27.53 -36.61
N VAL A 497 -6.06 -26.91 -35.66
CA VAL A 497 -7.15 -27.56 -34.91
C VAL A 497 -8.31 -27.94 -35.83
N GLY A 498 -8.69 -27.04 -36.75
CA GLY A 498 -9.73 -27.31 -37.75
C GLY A 498 -9.37 -28.50 -38.63
N SER A 499 -8.17 -28.51 -39.21
CA SER A 499 -7.74 -29.54 -40.16
C SER A 499 -7.36 -30.89 -39.52
N LYS A 500 -6.83 -30.89 -38.29
CA LYS A 500 -6.30 -32.11 -37.66
C LYS A 500 -7.15 -32.68 -36.54
N VAL A 501 -8.09 -31.92 -35.99
CA VAL A 501 -8.92 -32.37 -34.87
C VAL A 501 -10.39 -32.36 -35.27
N ILE A 502 -10.91 -31.20 -35.67
CA ILE A 502 -12.35 -31.02 -35.91
C ILE A 502 -12.80 -31.77 -37.16
N LEU A 503 -12.15 -31.55 -38.30
CA LEU A 503 -12.55 -32.23 -39.55
C LEU A 503 -12.47 -33.76 -39.46
N PRO A 504 -11.40 -34.37 -38.90
CA PRO A 504 -11.35 -35.82 -38.68
C PRO A 504 -12.41 -36.33 -37.70
N TRP A 505 -12.69 -35.60 -36.62
CA TRP A 505 -13.73 -35.98 -35.66
C TRP A 505 -15.13 -35.92 -36.27
N ILE A 506 -15.45 -34.87 -37.05
CA ILE A 506 -16.73 -34.78 -37.78
C ILE A 506 -16.85 -35.94 -38.77
N ALA A 507 -15.78 -36.26 -39.51
CA ALA A 507 -15.79 -37.39 -40.45
C ALA A 507 -16.09 -38.72 -39.74
N GLN A 508 -15.56 -38.94 -38.52
CA GLN A 508 -15.84 -40.12 -37.70
C GLN A 508 -17.27 -40.18 -37.13
N GLN A 509 -17.99 -39.06 -37.03
CA GLN A 509 -19.39 -39.05 -36.58
C GLN A 509 -20.38 -39.21 -37.74
N LEU A 510 -19.93 -38.95 -38.97
CA LEU A 510 -20.73 -39.08 -40.20
C LEU A 510 -20.52 -40.42 -40.91
N THR A 511 -19.57 -41.23 -40.44
CA THR A 511 -19.34 -42.62 -40.85
C THR A 511 -19.80 -43.54 -39.73
#